data_AF-A0A1L7WE12-F1
#
_entry.id   AF-A0A1L7WE12-F1
#
_cell.length_a   1.000
_cell.length_b   1.000
_cell.length_c   1.000
_cell.angle_alpha   90.00
_cell.angle_beta   90.00
_cell.angle_gamma   90.00
#
_symmetry.space_group_name_H-M   'P 1'
#
loop_
_entity.id
_entity.type
_entity.pdbx_description
1 polymer ?
#
loop_
_entity_poly.entity_id
_entity_poly.type
_entity_poly.pdbx_seq_one_letter_code
_entity_poly.pdbx_strand_id
1 'polypeptide(L)'
;MSAVVFGYHNVGVNFLSVLLGINIRLVVPHADSPSENIWLNSVAGLAAEHDIPVVAPKNLPQRRNHEAPSGPHARLPLLACYNMNGSLLPRYRGRVPVSWAVLHGETQIDWSIPTCRDTDMDLSPGSCFSGRSAEDGRIDWSDSAAKAHNLVRNVMHPYPGPFADTAKGRLVLWRTMICDEIDGALVKAIDETVIL
;
A
#
# COMPACT_ATOMS: atom_id res chain seq x y z
N MET A 1 -23.84 5.46 17.23
CA MET A 1 -23.45 5.55 15.80
C MET A 1 -23.25 4.15 15.26
N SER A 2 -23.64 3.86 14.02
CA SER A 2 -23.44 2.55 13.40
C SER A 2 -22.60 2.66 12.12
N ALA A 3 -21.77 1.66 11.86
CA ALA A 3 -20.87 1.65 10.71
C ALA A 3 -20.93 0.33 9.92
N VAL A 4 -20.56 0.42 8.64
CA VAL A 4 -20.18 -0.71 7.80
C VAL A 4 -18.72 -0.51 7.44
N VAL A 5 -17.88 -1.53 7.65
CA VAL A 5 -16.43 -1.42 7.47
C VAL A 5 -16.01 -2.21 6.22
N PHE A 6 -15.31 -1.54 5.32
CA PHE A 6 -14.62 -2.18 4.20
C PHE A 6 -13.13 -2.20 4.53
N GLY A 7 -12.48 -3.35 4.48
CA GLY A 7 -11.09 -3.45 4.92
C GLY A 7 -10.41 -4.73 4.46
N TYR A 8 -9.09 -4.66 4.33
CA TYR A 8 -8.25 -5.78 3.98
C TYR A 8 -6.87 -5.62 4.62
N HIS A 9 -6.18 -6.74 4.84
CA HIS A 9 -4.86 -6.81 5.46
C HIS A 9 -4.76 -6.18 6.87
N ASN A 10 -3.54 -6.10 7.40
CA ASN A 10 -3.20 -5.52 8.70
C ASN A 10 -3.77 -4.11 8.89
N VAL A 11 -3.81 -3.30 7.82
CA VAL A 11 -4.37 -1.95 7.86
C VAL A 11 -5.86 -2.00 8.20
N GLY A 12 -6.61 -2.89 7.54
CA GLY A 12 -8.03 -3.11 7.83
C GLY A 12 -8.26 -3.70 9.23
N VAL A 13 -7.38 -4.60 9.67
CA VAL A 13 -7.45 -5.21 11.01
C VAL A 13 -7.26 -4.16 12.09
N ASN A 14 -6.17 -3.38 12.02
CA ASN A 14 -5.89 -2.32 12.99
C ASN A 14 -7.01 -1.28 13.03
N PHE A 15 -7.57 -0.91 11.88
CA PHE A 15 -8.68 0.02 11.81
C PHE A 15 -9.96 -0.56 12.44
N LEU A 16 -10.28 -1.81 12.12
CA LEU A 16 -11.42 -2.50 12.72
C LEU A 16 -11.28 -2.58 14.24
N SER A 17 -10.08 -2.89 14.77
CA SER A 17 -9.79 -2.94 16.20
C SER A 17 -10.10 -1.62 16.91
N VAL A 18 -9.77 -0.48 16.30
CA VAL A 18 -10.09 0.85 16.86
C VAL A 18 -11.61 1.10 16.86
N LEU A 19 -12.33 0.58 15.86
CA LEU A 19 -13.77 0.77 15.73
C LEU A 19 -14.62 -0.18 16.59
N LEU A 20 -14.04 -1.15 17.30
CA LEU A 20 -14.80 -2.09 18.14
C LEU A 20 -15.63 -1.42 19.23
N GLY A 21 -15.33 -0.15 19.58
CA GLY A 21 -16.12 0.66 20.52
C GLY A 21 -17.44 1.22 19.95
N ILE A 22 -17.76 1.00 18.67
CA ILE A 22 -19.01 1.44 18.05
C ILE A 22 -19.81 0.27 17.46
N ASN A 23 -21.08 0.50 17.12
CA ASN A 23 -21.94 -0.53 16.56
C ASN A 23 -21.58 -0.84 15.09
N ILE A 24 -20.78 -1.87 14.86
CA ILE A 24 -20.42 -2.32 13.52
C ILE A 24 -21.47 -3.32 13.04
N ARG A 25 -22.22 -2.95 11.99
CA ARG A 25 -23.34 -3.76 11.48
C ARG A 25 -22.90 -4.83 10.49
N LEU A 26 -21.79 -4.59 9.79
CA LEU A 26 -21.28 -5.44 8.72
C LEU A 26 -19.81 -5.11 8.45
N VAL A 27 -19.01 -6.15 8.23
CA VAL A 27 -17.66 -6.07 7.70
C VAL A 27 -17.64 -6.67 6.29
N VAL A 28 -17.04 -5.96 5.34
CA VAL A 28 -16.90 -6.38 3.94
C VAL A 28 -15.41 -6.50 3.62
N PRO A 29 -14.82 -7.69 3.84
CA PRO A 29 -13.41 -7.93 3.54
C PRO A 29 -13.22 -8.36 2.09
N HIS A 30 -11.97 -8.32 1.63
CA HIS A 30 -11.57 -9.11 0.47
C HIS A 30 -11.42 -10.58 0.87
N ALA A 31 -11.85 -11.48 -0.01
CA ALA A 31 -11.60 -12.91 0.16
C ALA A 31 -10.11 -13.20 -0.09
N ASP A 32 -9.51 -13.99 0.78
CA ASP A 32 -8.13 -14.44 0.59
C ASP A 32 -8.06 -15.34 -0.65
N SER A 33 -7.04 -15.11 -1.49
CA SER A 33 -6.79 -15.97 -2.64
C SER A 33 -6.02 -17.21 -2.19
N PRO A 34 -6.45 -18.44 -2.54
CA PRO A 34 -5.71 -19.65 -2.22
C PRO A 34 -4.36 -19.75 -2.96
N SER A 35 -4.13 -18.90 -3.97
CA SER A 35 -2.88 -18.82 -4.72
C SER A 35 -1.91 -17.75 -4.19
N GLU A 36 -2.30 -16.99 -3.17
CA GLU A 36 -1.46 -15.96 -2.57
C GLU A 36 -0.89 -16.44 -1.23
N ASN A 37 0.36 -16.07 -0.98
CA ASN A 37 0.92 -16.28 0.34
C ASN A 37 0.24 -15.32 1.33
N ILE A 38 -0.43 -15.87 2.34
CA ILE A 38 -1.15 -15.10 3.36
C ILE A 38 -0.14 -14.66 4.42
N TRP A 39 0.41 -13.46 4.23
CA TRP A 39 1.38 -12.85 5.17
C TRP A 39 0.71 -11.93 6.21
N LEU A 40 -0.58 -11.67 6.06
CA LEU A 40 -1.27 -10.54 6.69
C LEU A 40 -2.49 -11.05 7.47
N ASN A 41 -2.82 -10.35 8.56
CA ASN A 41 -3.94 -10.68 9.42
C ASN A 41 -5.26 -10.56 8.66
N SER A 42 -6.20 -11.45 9.00
CA SER A 42 -7.51 -11.50 8.36
C SER A 42 -8.50 -10.57 9.05
N VAL A 43 -9.03 -9.60 8.29
CA VAL A 43 -10.13 -8.73 8.74
C VAL A 43 -11.40 -9.53 9.01
N ALA A 44 -11.64 -10.57 8.21
CA ALA A 44 -12.74 -11.50 8.42
C ALA A 44 -12.57 -12.27 9.73
N GLY A 45 -11.34 -12.70 10.04
CA GLY A 45 -11.00 -13.35 11.31
C GLY A 45 -11.31 -12.47 12.51
N LEU A 46 -10.81 -11.24 12.53
CA LEU A 46 -11.10 -10.29 13.62
C LEU A 46 -12.60 -10.00 13.75
N ALA A 47 -13.32 -9.86 12.63
CA ALA A 47 -14.76 -9.65 12.68
C ALA A 47 -15.50 -10.86 13.30
N ALA A 48 -15.07 -12.08 12.97
CA ALA A 48 -15.65 -13.31 13.52
C ALA A 48 -15.40 -13.45 15.03
N GLU A 49 -14.22 -13.07 15.52
CA GLU A 49 -13.88 -13.07 16.95
C GLU A 49 -14.79 -12.15 17.79
N HIS A 50 -15.39 -11.15 17.16
CA HIS A 50 -16.28 -10.17 17.79
C HIS A 50 -17.76 -10.35 17.39
N ASP A 51 -18.12 -11.51 16.82
CA ASP A 51 -19.48 -11.82 16.36
C ASP A 51 -20.07 -10.79 15.38
N ILE A 52 -19.21 -10.15 14.59
CA ILE A 52 -19.60 -9.14 13.61
C ILE A 52 -19.93 -9.84 12.27
N PRO A 53 -21.10 -9.57 11.65
CA PRO A 53 -21.44 -10.16 10.36
C PRO A 53 -20.41 -9.82 9.27
N VAL A 54 -20.04 -10.82 8.46
CA VAL A 54 -19.07 -10.68 7.36
C VAL A 54 -19.72 -11.05 6.02
N VAL A 55 -19.49 -10.23 4.98
CA VAL A 55 -19.85 -10.56 3.60
C VAL A 55 -18.66 -10.30 2.69
N ALA A 56 -18.11 -11.35 2.07
CA ALA A 56 -16.95 -11.28 1.17
C ALA A 56 -17.40 -11.57 -0.29
N PRO A 57 -17.97 -10.59 -1.01
CA PRO A 57 -18.44 -10.82 -2.36
C PRO A 57 -17.25 -10.99 -3.32
N LYS A 58 -17.33 -11.99 -4.21
CA LYS A 58 -16.27 -12.26 -5.21
C LYS A 58 -16.01 -11.05 -6.13
N ASN A 59 -17.06 -10.28 -6.43
CA ASN A 59 -16.98 -9.04 -7.19
C ASN A 59 -17.79 -7.98 -6.45
N LEU A 60 -17.11 -6.96 -5.92
CA LEU A 60 -17.77 -5.68 -5.69
C LEU A 60 -17.91 -4.97 -7.04
N PRO A 61 -19.02 -4.30 -7.33
CA PRO A 61 -19.09 -3.44 -8.51
C PRO A 61 -17.93 -2.44 -8.45
N GLN A 62 -17.02 -2.53 -9.41
CA GLN A 62 -15.93 -1.56 -9.55
C GLN A 62 -16.57 -0.21 -9.87
N ARG A 63 -16.58 0.68 -8.88
CA ARG A 63 -17.08 2.03 -9.08
C ARG A 63 -16.01 2.85 -9.76
N ARG A 64 -16.41 3.66 -10.73
CA ARG A 64 -15.66 4.87 -11.06
C ARG A 64 -15.78 5.81 -9.86
N ASN A 65 -14.72 6.56 -9.56
CA ASN A 65 -14.54 7.37 -8.34
C ASN A 65 -15.64 8.43 -8.03
N HIS A 66 -16.73 8.48 -8.80
CA HIS A 66 -17.76 9.52 -8.79
C HIS A 66 -19.20 8.96 -8.72
N GLU A 67 -19.40 7.64 -8.60
CA GLU A 67 -20.74 7.05 -8.58
C GLU A 67 -21.21 6.70 -7.15
N ALA A 68 -22.29 7.35 -6.72
CA ALA A 68 -22.96 7.12 -5.44
C ALA A 68 -23.40 5.66 -5.26
N PRO A 69 -23.48 5.15 -4.01
CA PRO A 69 -24.22 3.96 -3.61
C PRO A 69 -25.01 3.14 -4.65
N SER A 70 -24.54 2.15 -5.41
CA SER A 70 -25.40 1.17 -6.11
C SER A 70 -25.21 -0.26 -5.54
N GLY A 71 -26.33 -1.00 -5.40
CA GLY A 71 -26.40 -2.33 -4.75
C GLY A 71 -27.21 -2.34 -3.44
N PRO A 72 -27.35 -3.49 -2.76
CA PRO A 72 -28.17 -3.61 -1.53
C PRO A 72 -27.71 -2.70 -0.38
N HIS A 73 -26.46 -2.22 -0.39
CA HIS A 73 -25.90 -1.27 0.58
C HIS A 73 -26.23 0.21 0.28
N ALA A 74 -26.76 0.51 -0.90
CA ALA A 74 -27.15 1.86 -1.33
C ALA A 74 -28.32 2.47 -0.54
N ARG A 75 -29.09 1.61 0.14
CA ARG A 75 -30.29 1.99 0.89
C ARG A 75 -30.02 2.21 2.38
N LEU A 76 -28.77 2.06 2.84
CA LEU A 76 -28.40 2.46 4.19
C LEU A 76 -28.36 3.99 4.25
N PRO A 77 -28.96 4.63 5.28
CA PRO A 77 -28.82 6.06 5.47
C PRO A 77 -27.35 6.38 5.78
N LEU A 78 -26.60 6.72 4.74
CA LEU A 78 -25.17 7.02 4.81
C LEU A 78 -24.99 8.43 5.32
N LEU A 79 -24.73 8.56 6.63
CA LEU A 79 -24.35 9.83 7.24
C LEU A 79 -23.03 10.37 6.68
N ALA A 80 -22.09 9.50 6.34
CA ALA A 80 -20.84 9.80 5.64
C ALA A 80 -20.13 8.50 5.25
N CYS A 81 -19.25 8.58 4.26
CA CYS A 81 -18.26 7.56 3.94
C CYS A 81 -16.89 8.16 4.19
N TYR A 82 -15.99 7.42 4.82
CA TYR A 82 -14.61 7.83 5.04
C TYR A 82 -13.69 6.77 4.45
N ASN A 83 -12.58 7.20 3.86
CA ASN A 83 -11.53 6.30 3.39
C ASN A 83 -10.25 6.63 4.14
N MET A 84 -9.50 5.61 4.56
CA MET A 84 -8.17 5.82 5.13
C MET A 84 -7.13 5.67 4.04
N ASN A 85 -6.34 6.72 3.82
CA ASN A 85 -5.30 6.76 2.82
C ASN A 85 -3.94 6.99 3.47
N GLY A 86 -2.96 6.13 3.16
CA GLY A 86 -1.61 6.18 3.72
C GLY A 86 -0.71 7.25 3.12
N SER A 87 -1.25 8.44 2.83
CA SER A 87 -0.48 9.63 2.48
C SER A 87 -1.20 10.90 2.93
N LEU A 88 -0.43 12.00 2.99
CA LEU A 88 -0.94 13.36 3.15
C LEU A 88 -1.59 13.82 1.84
N LEU A 89 -2.90 13.66 1.74
CA LEU A 89 -3.65 14.08 0.56
C LEU A 89 -3.54 15.61 0.35
N PRO A 90 -3.43 16.08 -0.90
CA PRO A 90 -3.61 15.36 -2.17
C PRO A 90 -2.35 14.67 -2.73
N ARG A 91 -1.22 14.63 -1.99
CA ARG A 91 0.02 13.98 -2.43
C ARG A 91 -0.11 12.47 -2.36
N TYR A 92 0.55 11.76 -3.27
CA TYR A 92 0.61 10.29 -3.33
C TYR A 92 -0.77 9.62 -3.35
N ARG A 93 -1.75 10.20 -4.04
CA ARG A 93 -3.02 9.53 -4.32
C ARG A 93 -2.80 8.26 -5.13
N GLY A 94 -3.79 7.39 -5.12
CA GLY A 94 -3.78 6.16 -5.90
C GLY A 94 -3.35 4.96 -5.06
N ARG A 95 -2.54 4.09 -5.64
CA ARG A 95 -2.17 2.80 -5.02
C ARG A 95 -0.77 2.87 -4.43
N VAL A 96 -0.53 2.05 -3.40
CA VAL A 96 0.77 1.87 -2.73
C VAL A 96 1.50 3.19 -2.38
N PRO A 97 0.84 4.16 -1.71
CA PRO A 97 1.39 5.49 -1.43
C PRO A 97 2.72 5.48 -0.67
N VAL A 98 2.84 4.62 0.33
CA VAL A 98 4.07 4.44 1.13
C VAL A 98 5.24 4.03 0.24
N SER A 99 5.01 3.12 -0.71
CA SER A 99 6.04 2.69 -1.65
C SER A 99 6.52 3.86 -2.50
N TRP A 100 5.60 4.65 -3.05
CA TRP A 100 5.96 5.81 -3.85
C TRP A 100 6.69 6.89 -3.06
N ALA A 101 6.31 7.14 -1.80
CA ALA A 101 7.02 8.08 -0.94
C ALA A 101 8.47 7.67 -0.69
N VAL A 102 8.72 6.39 -0.40
CA VAL A 102 10.09 5.87 -0.21
C VAL A 102 10.92 6.04 -1.49
N LEU A 103 10.35 5.75 -2.66
CA LEU A 103 11.06 5.91 -3.94
C LEU A 103 11.45 7.36 -4.22
N HIS A 104 10.57 8.30 -3.91
CA HIS A 104 10.82 9.74 -4.08
C HIS A 104 11.71 10.33 -2.98
N GLY A 105 12.19 9.51 -2.02
CA GLY A 105 13.07 9.98 -0.95
C GLY A 105 12.36 10.83 0.09
N GLU A 106 11.04 10.70 0.25
CA GLU A 106 10.31 11.40 1.30
C GLU A 106 10.84 10.97 2.68
N THR A 107 11.05 11.96 3.54
CA THR A 107 11.48 11.74 4.93
C THR A 107 10.30 11.59 5.89
N GLN A 108 9.09 11.90 5.43
CA GLN A 108 7.86 11.82 6.19
C GLN A 108 6.68 11.42 5.29
N ILE A 109 5.84 10.54 5.81
CA ILE A 109 4.51 10.25 5.28
C ILE A 109 3.54 10.16 6.46
N ASP A 110 2.26 10.45 6.21
CA ASP A 110 1.22 10.40 7.23
C ASP A 110 -0.08 9.84 6.66
N TRP A 111 -1.09 9.70 7.51
CA TRP A 111 -2.42 9.21 7.17
C TRP A 111 -3.40 10.35 6.94
N SER A 112 -4.26 10.21 5.93
CA SER A 112 -5.41 11.09 5.72
C SER A 112 -6.70 10.28 5.77
N ILE A 113 -7.75 10.86 6.36
CA ILE A 113 -9.10 10.27 6.39
C ILE A 113 -10.07 11.22 5.64
N PRO A 114 -10.03 11.29 4.30
CA PRO A 114 -10.98 12.06 3.53
C PRO A 114 -12.40 11.50 3.67
N THR A 115 -13.38 12.40 3.59
CA THR A 115 -14.77 12.00 3.35
C THR A 115 -14.93 11.67 1.87
N CYS A 116 -15.70 10.64 1.53
CA CYS A 116 -16.03 10.31 0.13
C CYS A 116 -17.15 11.21 -0.44
N ARG A 117 -17.39 12.38 0.14
CA ARG A 117 -18.29 13.40 -0.45
C ARG A 117 -17.50 14.27 -1.41
N ASP A 118 -18.22 14.88 -2.36
CA ASP A 118 -17.74 15.90 -3.29
C ASP A 118 -17.33 17.20 -2.56
N THR A 119 -16.31 17.11 -1.71
CA THR A 119 -15.53 18.28 -1.34
C THR A 119 -14.43 18.42 -2.38
N ASP A 120 -14.46 19.52 -3.13
CA ASP A 120 -13.43 19.89 -4.09
C ASP A 120 -12.08 20.00 -3.37
N MET A 121 -11.32 18.91 -3.38
CA MET A 121 -9.95 18.89 -2.91
C MET A 121 -9.10 19.59 -3.96
N ASP A 122 -8.36 20.63 -3.57
CA ASP A 122 -7.38 21.24 -4.48
C ASP A 122 -6.37 20.19 -4.90
N LEU A 123 -6.38 19.84 -6.18
CA LEU A 123 -5.50 18.82 -6.75
C LEU A 123 -4.19 19.40 -7.27
N SER A 124 -4.02 20.73 -7.27
CA SER A 124 -2.82 21.39 -7.76
C SER A 124 -1.51 20.93 -7.10
N PRO A 125 -1.45 20.58 -5.79
CA PRO A 125 -0.24 20.04 -5.18
C PRO A 125 -0.18 18.51 -5.24
N GLY A 126 -1.17 17.86 -5.87
CA GLY A 126 -1.39 16.43 -5.79
C GLY A 126 -0.57 15.62 -6.78
N SER A 127 -0.16 14.43 -6.37
CA SER A 127 0.39 13.39 -7.24
C SER A 127 -0.50 12.15 -7.17
N CYS A 128 -0.59 11.39 -8.25
CA CYS A 128 -1.40 10.18 -8.33
C CYS A 128 -0.59 9.07 -8.98
N PHE A 129 -0.49 7.92 -8.32
CA PHE A 129 0.35 6.82 -8.77
C PHE A 129 -0.41 5.49 -8.87
N SER A 130 0.01 4.66 -9.82
CA SER A 130 -0.55 3.34 -10.05
C SER A 130 0.00 2.30 -9.07
N GLY A 131 -0.57 1.09 -9.14
CA GLY A 131 0.05 -0.08 -8.52
C GLY A 131 1.41 -0.38 -9.16
N ARG A 132 2.19 -1.22 -8.47
CA ARG A 132 3.50 -1.67 -8.94
C ARG A 132 3.50 -3.17 -9.18
N SER A 133 4.39 -3.58 -10.06
CA SER A 133 4.67 -4.95 -10.50
C SER A 133 6.05 -5.39 -10.00
N ALA A 134 6.34 -6.69 -10.14
CA ALA A 134 7.66 -7.22 -9.80
C ALA A 134 8.77 -6.60 -10.66
N GLU A 135 8.49 -6.25 -11.93
CA GLU A 135 9.46 -5.65 -12.84
C GLU A 135 9.87 -4.23 -12.41
N ASP A 136 9.00 -3.52 -11.70
CA ASP A 136 9.35 -2.21 -11.11
C ASP A 136 10.45 -2.31 -10.03
N GLY A 137 10.84 -3.52 -9.64
CA GLY A 137 11.98 -3.82 -8.77
C GLY A 137 13.34 -3.82 -9.49
N ARG A 138 13.37 -3.65 -10.81
CA ARG A 138 14.62 -3.66 -11.59
C ARG A 138 15.47 -2.43 -11.29
N ILE A 139 16.73 -2.66 -10.95
CA ILE A 139 17.73 -1.61 -10.74
C ILE A 139 18.24 -1.15 -12.11
N ASP A 140 18.03 0.14 -12.38
CA ASP A 140 18.69 0.84 -13.48
C ASP A 140 20.00 1.46 -12.96
N TRP A 141 21.14 0.95 -13.43
CA TRP A 141 22.47 1.44 -13.03
C TRP A 141 22.82 2.80 -13.64
N SER A 142 22.00 3.32 -14.56
CA SER A 142 22.14 4.69 -15.06
C SER A 142 21.55 5.74 -14.11
N ASP A 143 20.71 5.32 -13.16
CA ASP A 143 20.15 6.19 -12.14
C ASP A 143 21.16 6.51 -11.03
N SER A 144 20.90 7.59 -10.28
CA SER A 144 21.72 7.96 -9.11
C SER A 144 21.73 6.86 -8.03
N ALA A 145 22.84 6.72 -7.30
CA ALA A 145 22.95 5.81 -6.16
C ALA A 145 21.81 5.98 -5.14
N ALA A 146 21.35 7.21 -4.91
CA ALA A 146 20.20 7.50 -4.04
C ALA A 146 18.90 6.84 -4.51
N LYS A 147 18.61 6.86 -5.82
CA LYS A 147 17.43 6.20 -6.38
C LYS A 147 17.54 4.68 -6.29
N ALA A 148 18.69 4.11 -6.63
CA ALA A 148 18.93 2.68 -6.48
C ALA A 148 18.80 2.23 -5.01
N HIS A 149 19.33 3.02 -4.07
CA HIS A 149 19.20 2.79 -2.64
C HIS A 149 17.73 2.85 -2.18
N ASN A 150 16.98 3.86 -2.62
CA ASN A 150 15.54 3.98 -2.32
C ASN A 150 14.74 2.81 -2.88
N LEU A 151 15.04 2.36 -4.10
CA LEU A 151 14.42 1.18 -4.69
C LEU A 151 14.70 -0.06 -3.83
N VAL A 152 15.94 -0.27 -3.39
CA VAL A 152 16.29 -1.41 -2.54
C VAL A 152 15.51 -1.42 -1.23
N ARG A 153 15.43 -0.27 -0.55
CA ARG A 153 14.63 -0.13 0.69
C ARG A 153 13.14 -0.37 0.47
N ASN A 154 12.67 -0.11 -0.75
CA ASN A 154 11.26 -0.19 -1.07
C ASN A 154 10.72 -1.62 -1.25
N VAL A 155 11.49 -2.46 -1.93
CA VAL A 155 11.09 -3.83 -2.30
C VAL A 155 11.78 -4.89 -1.44
N MET A 156 11.93 -4.62 -0.15
CA MET A 156 12.46 -5.57 0.84
C MET A 156 11.46 -6.68 1.18
N HIS A 157 11.91 -7.72 1.90
CA HIS A 157 11.03 -8.80 2.37
C HIS A 157 9.75 -8.25 3.02
N PRO A 158 8.56 -8.83 2.70
CA PRO A 158 8.32 -10.08 1.97
C PRO A 158 8.22 -9.93 0.44
N TYR A 159 8.55 -8.78 -0.14
CA TYR A 159 8.51 -8.57 -1.59
C TYR A 159 9.63 -9.32 -2.33
N PRO A 160 9.55 -9.49 -3.66
CA PRO A 160 10.51 -10.28 -4.46
C PRO A 160 11.96 -9.80 -4.43
N GLY A 161 12.26 -8.66 -3.82
CA GLY A 161 13.59 -8.05 -3.83
C GLY A 161 13.82 -7.18 -5.06
N PRO A 162 14.70 -6.17 -4.96
CA PRO A 162 15.19 -5.44 -6.13
C PRO A 162 16.19 -6.33 -6.87
N PHE A 163 16.23 -6.24 -8.20
CA PHE A 163 17.12 -7.08 -8.98
C PHE A 163 17.86 -6.34 -10.08
N ALA A 164 19.02 -6.87 -10.46
CA ALA A 164 19.80 -6.43 -11.60
C ALA A 164 20.21 -7.64 -12.43
N ASP A 165 20.02 -7.57 -13.74
CA ASP A 165 20.51 -8.60 -14.65
C ASP A 165 21.99 -8.32 -14.99
N THR A 166 22.87 -9.29 -14.73
CA THR A 166 24.31 -9.22 -15.03
C THR A 166 24.70 -10.28 -16.04
N ALA A 167 25.91 -10.19 -16.60
CA ALA A 167 26.45 -11.23 -17.49
C ALA A 167 26.52 -12.62 -16.83
N LYS A 168 26.53 -12.71 -15.49
CA LYS A 168 26.57 -13.96 -14.72
C LYS A 168 25.18 -14.44 -14.26
N GLY A 169 24.12 -13.70 -14.59
CA GLY A 169 22.75 -13.98 -14.16
C GLY A 169 22.15 -12.87 -13.32
N ARG A 170 20.97 -13.14 -12.75
CA ARG A 170 20.21 -12.18 -11.95
C ARG A 170 20.77 -12.06 -10.54
N LEU A 171 21.09 -10.84 -10.15
CA LEU A 171 21.49 -10.46 -8.80
C LEU A 171 20.29 -9.84 -8.08
N VAL A 172 20.02 -10.28 -6.85
CA VAL A 172 19.01 -9.66 -5.98
C VAL A 172 19.74 -8.95 -4.83
N LEU A 173 19.40 -7.69 -4.57
CA LEU A 173 20.09 -6.87 -3.57
C LEU A 173 19.21 -6.61 -2.36
N TRP A 174 19.52 -7.20 -1.22
CA TRP A 174 18.70 -7.01 -0.01
C TRP A 174 19.12 -5.80 0.81
N ARG A 175 20.36 -5.32 0.65
CA ARG A 175 20.88 -4.21 1.42
C ARG A 175 21.88 -3.39 0.62
N THR A 176 21.75 -2.07 0.73
CA THR A 176 22.69 -1.12 0.15
C THR A 176 23.09 -0.04 1.12
N MET A 177 24.28 0.53 0.91
CA MET A 177 24.78 1.71 1.60
C MET A 177 25.27 2.70 0.55
N ILE A 178 24.95 3.99 0.71
CA ILE A 178 25.46 5.05 -0.17
C ILE A 178 26.83 5.47 0.33
N CYS A 179 27.81 5.56 -0.56
CA CYS A 179 29.15 6.10 -0.30
C CYS A 179 29.36 7.41 -1.06
N ASP A 180 30.01 8.39 -0.42
CA ASP A 180 30.32 9.69 -1.04
C ASP A 180 31.53 9.63 -2.00
N GLU A 181 32.33 8.57 -1.94
CA GLU A 181 33.56 8.41 -2.73
C GLU A 181 33.57 7.09 -3.49
N ILE A 182 33.49 7.15 -4.84
CA ILE A 182 33.85 6.02 -5.71
C ILE A 182 34.29 6.48 -7.12
N ASP A 183 35.46 6.01 -7.55
CA ASP A 183 35.98 6.08 -8.93
C ASP A 183 35.24 5.10 -9.90
N GLY A 184 33.91 5.07 -9.85
CA GLY A 184 33.06 4.37 -10.84
C GLY A 184 33.14 2.84 -10.88
N ALA A 185 33.71 2.18 -9.86
CA ALA A 185 33.79 0.72 -9.76
C ALA A 185 33.09 0.19 -8.50
N LEU A 186 32.49 -1.01 -8.58
CA LEU A 186 31.88 -1.71 -7.44
C LEU A 186 32.82 -1.69 -6.21
N VAL A 187 32.45 -0.98 -5.14
CA VAL A 187 33.35 -0.68 -4.01
C VAL A 187 33.66 -1.92 -3.18
N LYS A 188 32.62 -2.68 -2.82
CA LYS A 188 32.73 -3.91 -2.02
C LYS A 188 31.36 -4.58 -1.90
N ALA A 189 31.35 -5.91 -1.92
CA ALA A 189 30.26 -6.70 -1.34
C ALA A 189 30.76 -7.21 0.02
N ILE A 190 30.07 -6.85 1.10
CA ILE A 190 30.33 -7.38 2.44
C ILE A 190 29.07 -8.12 2.87
N ASP A 191 29.19 -9.43 3.07
CA ASP A 191 28.07 -10.33 3.37
C ASP A 191 26.94 -10.23 2.31
N GLU A 192 25.80 -9.65 2.68
CA GLU A 192 24.62 -9.40 1.83
C GLU A 192 24.43 -7.92 1.45
N THR A 193 25.43 -7.07 1.71
CA THR A 193 25.37 -5.62 1.46
C THR A 193 26.24 -5.21 0.28
N VAL A 194 25.65 -4.47 -0.65
CA VAL A 194 26.37 -3.80 -1.74
C VAL A 194 26.53 -2.31 -1.42
N ILE A 195 27.76 -1.82 -1.49
CA ILE A 195 28.04 -0.40 -1.35
C ILE A 195 27.86 0.25 -2.73
N LEU A 196 26.94 1.22 -2.81
CA LEU A 196 26.54 1.99 -3.98
C LEU A 196 27.23 3.35 -4.02
#